data_AF-A0A401PQP4-F1
#
_entry.id   AF-A0A401PQP4-F1
#
_cell.length_a   1.000
_cell.length_b   1.000
_cell.length_c   1.000
_cell.angle_alpha   90.00
_cell.angle_beta   90.00
_cell.angle_gamma   90.00
#
_symmetry.space_group_name_H-M   'P 1'
#
loop_
_entity.id
_entity.type
_entity.pdbx_description
1 polymer ?
#
loop_
_entity_poly.entity_id
_entity_poly.type
_entity_poly.pdbx_seq_one_letter_code
_entity_poly.pdbx_strand_id
1 'polypeptide(L)'
;MLADLRAIFPKGFFQGDTYRITKMDAADFWKRSFGDQSIVPWRYFRDQLYKVHRFGSGMESMALKSTIDLTCNDHISIFEFDIFTRLFQ
;
A
#
# COMPACT_ATOMS: atom_id res chain seq x y z
N MET A 1 -9.28 5.93 -7.53
CA MET A 1 -8.83 6.86 -8.60
C MET A 1 -8.82 8.34 -8.21
N LEU A 2 -9.96 9.03 -7.95
CA LEU A 2 -9.92 10.48 -7.62
C LEU A 2 -9.29 10.76 -6.23
N ALA A 3 -9.47 9.86 -5.27
CA ALA A 3 -8.88 9.96 -3.94
C ALA A 3 -7.35 9.76 -3.96
N ASP A 4 -6.86 8.75 -4.69
CA ASP A 4 -5.43 8.50 -4.86
C ASP A 4 -4.73 9.68 -5.53
N LEU A 5 -5.34 10.23 -6.59
CA LEU A 5 -4.84 11.43 -7.26
C LEU A 5 -4.80 12.64 -6.32
N ARG A 6 -5.78 12.85 -5.45
CA ARG A 6 -5.77 13.96 -4.48
C ARG A 6 -4.75 13.76 -3.36
N ALA A 7 -4.48 12.52 -2.97
CA ALA A 7 -3.50 12.21 -1.94
C ALA A 7 -2.06 12.33 -2.44
N ILE A 8 -1.82 11.94 -3.70
CA ILE A 8 -0.51 12.04 -4.35
C ILE A 8 -0.30 13.44 -4.95
N PHE A 9 -1.36 14.16 -5.33
CA PHE A 9 -1.31 15.53 -5.85
C PHE A 9 -2.17 16.53 -5.04
N PRO A 10 -1.87 16.76 -3.76
CA PRO A 10 -2.54 17.83 -3.03
C PRO A 10 -2.21 19.16 -3.73
N LYS A 11 -3.26 19.85 -4.21
CA LYS A 11 -3.16 21.12 -4.96
C LYS A 11 -2.47 21.02 -6.34
N GLY A 12 -2.39 19.83 -6.93
CA GLY A 12 -1.83 19.64 -8.28
C GLY A 12 -0.31 19.46 -8.35
N PHE A 13 0.37 19.32 -7.21
CA PHE A 13 1.81 19.01 -7.13
C PHE A 13 2.04 17.59 -6.63
N PHE A 14 2.90 16.83 -7.31
CA PHE A 14 3.26 15.47 -6.88
C PHE A 14 3.94 15.50 -5.50
N GLN A 15 3.36 14.79 -4.53
CA GLN A 15 3.84 14.64 -3.16
C GLN A 15 3.92 13.17 -2.73
N GLY A 16 3.93 12.22 -3.67
CA GLY A 16 4.09 10.80 -3.38
C GLY A 16 5.33 10.50 -2.52
N ASP A 17 6.40 11.29 -2.71
CA ASP A 17 7.69 11.17 -2.03
C ASP A 17 7.66 11.70 -0.58
N THR A 18 6.63 12.49 -0.22
CA THR A 18 6.44 13.08 1.11
C THR A 18 5.23 12.51 1.85
N TYR A 19 4.56 11.53 1.27
CA TYR A 19 3.38 10.92 1.87
C TYR A 19 3.74 10.19 3.17
N ARG A 20 3.02 10.48 4.26
CA ARG A 20 3.23 9.86 5.57
C ARG A 20 2.11 8.88 5.87
N ILE A 21 2.47 7.60 5.98
CA ILE A 21 1.58 6.57 6.52
C ILE A 21 1.22 6.95 7.96
N THR A 22 -0.06 6.86 8.30
CA THR A 22 -0.65 7.29 9.56
C THR A 22 -0.21 6.41 10.72
N LYS A 23 -0.09 5.10 10.50
CA LYS A 23 0.31 4.12 11.51
C LYS A 23 1.83 3.93 11.49
N MET A 24 2.48 4.10 12.65
CA MET A 24 3.95 4.01 12.75
C MET A 24 4.49 2.63 12.34
N ASP A 25 3.87 1.55 12.83
CA ASP A 25 4.33 0.18 12.50
C ASP A 25 4.20 -0.13 11.00
N ALA A 26 3.13 0.37 10.37
CA ALA A 26 2.93 0.28 8.93
C ALA A 26 3.96 1.12 8.16
N ALA A 27 4.23 2.35 8.63
CA ALA A 27 5.26 3.21 8.05
C ALA A 27 6.64 2.56 8.09
N ASP A 28 6.98 1.94 9.22
CA ASP A 28 8.23 1.22 9.41
C ASP A 28 8.33 -0.01 8.51
N PHE A 29 7.25 -0.79 8.38
CA PHE A 29 7.19 -1.92 7.45
C PHE A 29 7.43 -1.47 6.01
N TRP A 30 6.74 -0.42 5.57
CA TRP A 30 6.85 0.08 4.20
C TRP A 30 8.27 0.56 3.92
N LYS A 31 8.84 1.37 4.81
CA LYS A 31 10.19 1.90 4.66
C LYS A 31 11.25 0.80 4.67
N ARG A 32 11.11 -0.23 5.51
CA ARG A 32 12.04 -1.37 5.55
C ARG A 32 11.94 -2.27 4.31
N SER A 33 10.74 -2.40 3.74
CA SER A 33 10.48 -3.33 2.64
C SER A 33 10.69 -2.71 1.25
N PHE A 34 10.35 -1.42 1.10
CA PHE A 34 10.26 -0.74 -0.19
C PHE A 34 11.04 0.59 -0.24
N GLY A 35 11.62 1.04 0.89
CA GLY A 35 12.36 2.30 0.95
C GLY A 35 11.47 3.52 0.69
N ASP A 36 11.90 4.38 -0.22
CA ASP A 36 11.20 5.61 -0.61
C ASP A 36 10.25 5.41 -1.81
N GLN A 37 9.95 4.16 -2.19
CA GLN A 37 9.03 3.88 -3.29
C GLN A 37 7.59 4.25 -2.91
N SER A 38 6.93 5.05 -3.75
CA SER A 38 5.53 5.45 -3.57
C SER A 38 4.53 4.45 -4.14
N ILE A 39 4.98 3.55 -5.03
CA ILE A 39 4.18 2.50 -5.64
C ILE A 39 5.04 1.27 -5.96
N VAL A 40 4.51 0.08 -5.73
CA VAL A 40 5.21 -1.19 -5.98
C VAL A 40 4.28 -2.21 -6.65
N PRO A 41 4.80 -3.14 -7.46
CA PRO A 41 3.97 -4.21 -8.04
C PRO A 41 3.37 -5.11 -6.94
N TRP A 42 2.12 -5.55 -7.12
CA TRP A 42 1.42 -6.42 -6.17
C TRP A 42 2.23 -7.65 -5.76
N ARG A 43 2.89 -8.30 -6.73
CA ARG A 43 3.70 -9.50 -6.45
C ARG A 43 4.81 -9.22 -5.43
N TYR A 44 5.50 -8.09 -5.60
CA TYR A 44 6.57 -7.69 -4.70
C TYR A 44 6.03 -7.31 -3.32
N PHE A 45 4.93 -6.54 -3.29
CA PHE A 45 4.25 -6.19 -2.05
C PHE A 45 3.84 -7.43 -1.24
N ARG A 46 3.15 -8.37 -1.90
CA ARG A 46 2.69 -9.63 -1.32
C ARG A 46 3.84 -10.43 -0.71
N ASP A 47 4.95 -10.55 -1.42
CA ASP A 47 6.09 -11.35 -0.95
C ASP A 47 6.77 -10.74 0.28
N GLN A 48 6.81 -9.40 0.41
CA GLN A 48 7.28 -8.74 1.62
C GLN A 48 6.28 -8.85 2.76
N LEU A 49 4.99 -8.66 2.49
CA LEU A 49 3.94 -8.77 3.49
C LEU A 49 3.87 -10.19 4.07
N TYR A 50 4.06 -11.22 3.25
CA TYR A 50 4.06 -12.62 3.70
C TYR A 50 5.14 -12.92 4.75
N LYS A 51 6.27 -12.21 4.73
CA LYS A 51 7.37 -12.41 5.70
C LYS A 51 6.98 -11.95 7.10
N VAL A 52 6.09 -10.96 7.20
CA VAL A 52 5.63 -10.39 8.49
C VAL A 52 4.25 -10.90 8.89
N HIS A 53 3.37 -11.14 7.92
CA HIS A 53 2.02 -11.66 8.11
C HIS A 53 1.81 -12.88 7.21
N ARG A 54 1.84 -14.07 7.81
CA ARG A 54 1.56 -15.31 7.08
C ARG A 54 0.06 -15.45 6.85
N PHE A 55 -0.33 -15.54 5.58
CA PHE A 55 -1.70 -15.87 5.14
C PHE A 55 -1.71 -17.22 4.41
N GLY A 56 -2.82 -17.96 4.51
CA GLY A 56 -2.90 -19.41 4.33
C GLY A 56 -3.31 -19.93 2.95
N SER A 57 -3.65 -19.10 1.96
CA SER A 57 -4.01 -19.60 0.62
C SER A 57 -3.92 -18.58 -0.53
N GLY A 58 -4.01 -19.06 -1.77
CA GLY A 58 -4.10 -18.22 -2.98
C GLY A 58 -5.41 -17.41 -3.07
N MET A 59 -6.52 -17.93 -2.52
CA MET A 59 -7.77 -17.18 -2.45
C MET A 59 -7.68 -16.03 -1.45
N GLU A 60 -7.05 -16.24 -0.30
CA GLU A 60 -6.81 -15.19 0.69
C GLU A 60 -5.90 -14.08 0.12
N SER A 61 -4.88 -14.46 -0.65
CA SER A 61 -4.04 -13.50 -1.38
C SER A 61 -4.85 -12.65 -2.36
N MET A 62 -5.82 -13.26 -3.05
CA MET A 62 -6.66 -12.54 -4.01
C MET A 62 -7.66 -11.62 -3.32
N ALA A 63 -8.27 -12.07 -2.22
CA ALA A 63 -9.14 -11.24 -1.39
C ALA A 63 -8.38 -10.04 -0.82
N LEU A 64 -7.17 -10.27 -0.33
CA LEU A 64 -6.27 -9.21 0.15
C LEU A 64 -5.96 -8.21 -0.96
N LYS A 65 -5.58 -8.69 -2.15
CA LYS A 65 -5.34 -7.83 -3.31
C LYS A 65 -6.55 -6.97 -3.63
N SER A 66 -7.74 -7.58 -3.73
CA SER A 66 -8.98 -6.86 -4.07
C SER A 66 -9.39 -5.81 -3.03
N THR A 67 -8.86 -5.92 -1.81
CA THR A 67 -9.13 -4.98 -0.72
C THR A 67 -8.13 -3.83 -0.70
N ILE A 68 -6.87 -4.07 -1.05
CA ILE A 68 -5.79 -3.07 -1.03
C ILE A 68 -5.72 -2.29 -2.35
N ASP A 69 -5.82 -2.97 -3.49
CA ASP A 69 -5.70 -2.38 -4.83
C ASP A 69 -7.00 -1.64 -5.21
N LEU A 70 -7.18 -0.45 -4.64
CA LEU A 70 -8.36 0.41 -4.85
C LEU A 70 -8.40 1.01 -6.26
N THR A 71 -7.25 1.07 -6.93
CA THR A 71 -7.12 1.55 -8.31
C THR A 71 -7.25 0.45 -9.36
N CYS A 72 -7.28 -0.82 -8.95
CA CYS A 72 -7.36 -2.00 -9.80
C CYS A 72 -6.26 -2.02 -10.88
N ASN A 73 -5.02 -1.65 -10.54
CA ASN A 73 -3.91 -1.49 -11.48
C ASN A 73 -2.76 -2.49 -11.29
N ASP A 74 -2.96 -3.53 -10.46
CA ASP A 74 -1.97 -4.56 -10.12
C ASP A 74 -0.73 -4.03 -9.36
N HIS A 75 -0.80 -2.80 -8.86
CA HIS A 75 0.21 -2.17 -8.04
C HIS A 75 -0.41 -1.71 -6.72
N ILE A 76 0.43 -1.57 -5.70
CA ILE A 76 0.05 -1.04 -4.40
C ILE A 76 0.82 0.25 -4.19
N SER A 77 0.09 1.34 -4.04
CA SER A 77 0.64 2.62 -3.62
C SER A 77 0.77 2.71 -2.10
N ILE A 78 1.68 3.58 -1.65
CA ILE A 78 1.85 3.92 -0.23
C ILE A 78 0.53 4.45 0.38
N PHE A 79 -0.31 5.10 -0.42
CA PHE A 79 -1.62 5.58 -0.04
C PHE A 79 -2.62 4.44 0.17
N GLU A 80 -2.74 3.54 -0.80
CA GLU A 80 -3.62 2.36 -0.69
C GLU A 80 -3.26 1.52 0.55
N PHE A 81 -1.97 1.39 0.83
CA PHE A 81 -1.48 0.71 2.03
C PHE A 81 -1.83 1.44 3.33
N ASP A 82 -1.71 2.77 3.39
CA ASP A 82 -2.15 3.54 4.57
C ASP A 82 -3.65 3.39 4.81
N ILE A 83 -4.48 3.47 3.76
CA ILE A 83 -5.92 3.27 3.87
C ILE A 83 -6.22 1.86 4.41
N PHE A 84 -5.58 0.83 3.85
CA PHE A 84 -5.77 -0.54 4.29
C PHE A 84 -5.41 -0.74 5.77
N THR A 85 -4.23 -0.29 6.19
CA THR A 85 -3.76 -0.48 7.57
C THR A 85 -4.56 0.32 8.60
N ARG A 86 -5.27 1.36 8.18
CA ARG A 86 -6.21 2.08 9.04
C ARG A 86 -7.55 1.36 9.22
N LEU A 87 -7.98 0.59 8.22
CA LEU A 87 -9.26 -0.13 8.23
C LEU A 87 -9.18 -1.44 9.03
N PHE A 88 -8.05 -2.15 8.98
CA PHE A 88 -7.90 -3.51 9.53
C PHE A 88 -6.88 -3.59 10.68
N GLN A 89 -7.13 -2.86 11.77
CA GLN A 89 -6.23 -2.73 12.92
C GLN A 89 -5.70 -4.05 13.48
#